data_AF-A0A7R9CFN2-F1
#
_entry.id   AF-A0A7R9CFN2-F1
#
_cell.length_a   1.000
_cell.length_b   1.000
_cell.length_c   1.000
_cell.angle_alpha   90.00
_cell.angle_beta   90.00
_cell.angle_gamma   90.00
#
_symmetry.space_group_name_H-M   'P 1'
#
loop_
_entity.id
_entity.type
_entity.pdbx_description
1 polymer ?
#
loop_
_entity_poly.entity_id
_entity_poly.type
_entity_poly.pdbx_seq_one_letter_code
_entity_poly.pdbx_strand_id
1 'polypeptide(L)'
;MKFVIQSVSSHSSRLGCILDIERIPGVVFETPLLLVYTKGGCIPHLTHEVLQMVTKEPLCLQVPLSSTVHNQTAVAAYKKGLAEFIGLKEHLIYSTVQDPAMATPQGYNEKDFVSVWSRSGKQQINADKYMDVIESFQPDMYQALCDGDTNLNSSKKRVSKALDRSSKMFWRCLERHENSEVLKKTALLAVLEGGYNLTSREASAKMLSSCNVAGFVIDGLHNNGPDVELLPFEKIKPAIQETIRSYSWLPTPQENCIGLVRDYSDRSTLGHVIANAAINATSQRDNHLPADKFRIAHGCWNPETVLDLVKEGIDIFDSSYPFLVSERGSALVFNFMGSSSIPHPVETSVKIEPDELRTDDGSNNPFNGTTATSIDVQDGKSKLRSGVIDLKYEISMREKVHVDDFRPISKFCTCLTCKKHTRAYIHHLLNVNELLAPVLLTIHNMHHYMEFFKKIRESLKTNTLDDLKKSIKGETCNSNR
;
A
#
# COMPACT_ATOMS: atom_id res chain seq x y z
N MET A 1 -16.17 -1.03 11.65
CA MET A 1 -14.91 -0.29 11.40
C MET A 1 -15.23 1.18 11.19
N LYS A 2 -14.57 2.07 11.92
CA LYS A 2 -14.75 3.52 11.85
C LYS A 2 -13.39 4.21 11.72
N PHE A 3 -13.35 5.25 10.90
CA PHE A 3 -12.18 6.11 10.77
C PHE A 3 -12.45 7.47 11.40
N VAL A 4 -11.50 7.95 12.20
CA VAL A 4 -11.60 9.23 12.92
C VAL A 4 -10.35 10.04 12.63
N ILE A 5 -10.55 11.27 12.15
CA ILE A 5 -9.48 12.25 12.04
C ILE A 5 -9.25 12.87 13.41
N GLN A 6 -8.00 12.87 13.87
CA GLN A 6 -7.58 13.55 15.09
C GLN A 6 -7.14 14.99 14.79
N SER A 7 -6.36 15.18 13.73
CA SER A 7 -5.94 16.49 13.26
C SER A 7 -5.63 16.49 11.77
N VAL A 8 -5.68 17.67 11.17
CA VAL A 8 -5.26 17.91 9.78
C VAL A 8 -4.17 18.99 9.81
N SER A 9 -3.04 18.72 9.16
CA SER A 9 -1.93 19.67 9.04
C SER A 9 -2.20 20.72 7.96
N SER A 10 -1.32 21.74 7.88
CA SER A 10 -1.39 22.79 6.85
C SER A 10 -1.38 22.29 5.41
N HIS A 11 -0.85 21.08 5.16
CA HIS A 11 -0.72 20.51 3.83
C HIS A 11 -1.82 19.52 3.47
N SER A 12 -2.94 19.45 4.20
CA SER A 12 -3.96 18.38 4.06
C SER A 12 -3.52 17.00 4.54
N SER A 13 -2.35 16.89 5.20
CA SER A 13 -1.93 15.63 5.82
C SER A 13 -2.84 15.32 7.00
N ARG A 14 -3.21 14.05 7.15
CA ARG A 14 -4.22 13.61 8.11
C ARG A 14 -3.59 12.72 9.15
N LEU A 15 -3.71 13.12 10.40
CA LEU A 15 -3.46 12.24 11.54
C LEU A 15 -4.81 11.70 11.99
N GLY A 16 -4.96 10.38 12.01
CA GLY A 16 -6.23 9.73 12.32
C GLY A 16 -6.05 8.37 12.96
N CYS A 17 -7.16 7.66 13.12
CA CYS A 17 -7.14 6.29 13.57
C CYS A 17 -8.34 5.47 13.05
N ILE A 18 -8.11 4.17 12.86
CA ILE A 18 -9.12 3.17 12.55
C ILE A 18 -9.43 2.41 13.84
N LEU A 19 -10.72 2.31 14.16
CA LEU A 19 -11.24 1.65 15.36
C LEU A 19 -12.53 0.87 15.05
N ASP A 20 -13.14 0.30 16.08
CA ASP A 20 -14.38 -0.49 16.01
C ASP A 20 -14.29 -1.66 15.02
N ILE A 21 -13.21 -2.44 15.13
CA ILE A 21 -13.02 -3.68 14.37
C ILE A 21 -13.59 -4.83 15.19
N GLU A 22 -14.67 -5.43 14.71
CA GLU A 22 -15.48 -6.35 15.51
C GLU A 22 -14.72 -7.61 15.94
N ARG A 23 -13.88 -8.15 15.05
CA ARG A 23 -13.11 -9.38 15.31
C ARG A 23 -12.00 -9.19 16.35
N ILE A 24 -11.46 -7.97 16.46
CA ILE A 24 -10.38 -7.60 17.37
C ILE A 24 -10.78 -6.34 18.17
N PRO A 25 -11.77 -6.45 19.07
CA PRO A 25 -12.35 -5.30 19.75
C PRO A 25 -11.32 -4.57 20.63
N GLY A 26 -11.42 -3.24 20.67
CA GLY A 26 -10.55 -2.38 21.48
C GLY A 26 -9.18 -2.04 20.86
N VAL A 27 -8.82 -2.67 19.74
CA VAL A 27 -7.60 -2.33 18.99
C VAL A 27 -7.81 -1.05 18.18
N VAL A 28 -6.80 -0.18 18.20
CA VAL A 28 -6.78 1.10 17.46
C VAL A 28 -5.54 1.14 16.57
N PHE A 29 -5.73 1.45 15.29
CA PHE A 29 -4.63 1.63 14.33
C PHE A 29 -4.49 3.11 13.97
N GLU A 30 -3.41 3.76 14.38
CA GLU A 30 -3.12 5.15 14.00
C GLU A 30 -2.76 5.28 12.51
N THR A 31 -3.16 6.39 11.87
CA THR A 31 -2.79 6.74 10.49
C THR A 31 -1.89 8.01 10.47
N PRO A 32 -0.87 8.11 9.59
CA PRO A 32 -0.53 7.18 8.52
C PRO A 32 -0.12 5.78 8.98
N LEU A 33 -0.77 4.77 8.37
CA LEU A 33 -0.69 3.35 8.73
C LEU A 33 0.15 2.58 7.71
N LEU A 34 0.98 1.67 8.22
CA LEU A 34 1.72 0.70 7.42
C LEU A 34 1.02 -0.66 7.45
N LEU A 35 0.61 -1.13 6.28
CA LEU A 35 0.19 -2.50 6.04
C LEU A 35 1.44 -3.40 5.97
N VAL A 36 1.39 -4.54 6.64
CA VAL A 36 2.44 -5.55 6.57
C VAL A 36 2.15 -6.47 5.38
N TYR A 37 3.06 -6.45 4.42
CA TYR A 37 3.04 -7.30 3.24
C TYR A 37 3.08 -8.79 3.63
N THR A 38 2.21 -9.58 3.01
CA THR A 38 2.21 -11.04 3.15
C THR A 38 2.21 -11.71 1.79
N LYS A 39 2.70 -12.95 1.76
CA LYS A 39 2.65 -13.83 0.60
C LYS A 39 2.07 -15.17 1.01
N GLY A 40 0.96 -15.56 0.40
CA GLY A 40 0.24 -16.77 0.82
C GLY A 40 -0.41 -16.65 2.21
N GLY A 41 -0.54 -15.44 2.75
CA GLY A 41 -1.07 -15.18 4.09
C GLY A 41 -0.02 -15.13 5.20
N CYS A 42 1.25 -15.43 4.91
CA CYS A 42 2.35 -15.33 5.88
C CYS A 42 3.24 -14.13 5.58
N ILE A 43 3.82 -13.54 6.63
CA ILE A 43 4.87 -12.53 6.48
C ILE A 43 6.12 -13.25 5.98
N PRO A 44 6.71 -12.86 4.83
CA PRO A 44 7.89 -13.53 4.31
C PRO A 44 9.01 -13.61 5.35
N HIS A 45 9.65 -14.77 5.45
CA HIS A 45 10.79 -15.07 6.33
C HIS A 45 10.55 -15.02 7.84
N LEU A 46 9.38 -14.57 8.30
CA LEU A 46 9.10 -14.42 9.72
C LEU A 46 8.05 -15.45 10.17
N THR A 47 8.44 -16.35 11.07
CA THR A 47 7.46 -17.13 11.83
C THR A 47 6.73 -16.22 12.82
N HIS A 48 5.63 -16.71 13.39
CA HIS A 48 4.89 -15.96 14.40
C HIS A 48 5.75 -15.58 15.62
N GLU A 49 6.59 -16.51 16.09
CA GLU A 49 7.48 -16.27 17.23
C GLU A 49 8.58 -15.26 16.89
N VAL A 50 9.12 -15.30 15.67
CA VAL A 50 10.12 -14.31 15.22
C VAL A 50 9.48 -12.94 15.03
N LEU A 51 8.25 -12.87 14.53
CA LEU A 51 7.50 -11.62 14.41
C LEU A 51 7.34 -10.93 15.77
N GLN A 52 7.07 -11.69 16.83
CA GLN A 52 6.98 -11.16 18.20
C GLN A 52 8.29 -10.54 18.71
N MET A 53 9.43 -10.88 18.09
CA MET A 53 10.73 -10.23 18.36
C MET A 53 10.87 -8.88 17.62
N VAL A 54 10.12 -8.68 16.52
CA VAL A 54 10.08 -7.43 15.76
C VAL A 54 9.13 -6.43 16.41
N THR A 55 7.92 -6.88 16.75
CA THR A 55 6.87 -6.05 17.35
C THR A 55 5.86 -6.89 18.12
N LYS A 56 5.27 -6.28 19.16
CA LYS A 56 4.15 -6.84 19.93
C LYS A 56 2.83 -6.12 19.66
N GLU A 57 2.88 -5.06 18.86
CA GLU A 57 1.70 -4.29 18.49
C GLU A 57 0.86 -5.08 17.46
N PRO A 58 -0.48 -5.03 17.54
CA PRO A 58 -1.34 -5.53 16.47
C PRO A 58 -0.95 -4.93 15.13
N LEU A 59 -1.09 -5.72 14.06
CA LEU A 59 -0.66 -5.36 12.71
C LEU A 59 -1.86 -5.37 11.78
N CYS A 60 -1.73 -4.68 10.65
CA CYS A 60 -2.67 -4.77 9.54
C CYS A 60 -2.01 -5.53 8.40
N LEU A 61 -2.40 -6.78 8.18
CA LEU A 61 -1.81 -7.67 7.17
C LEU A 61 -2.48 -7.44 5.82
N GLN A 62 -1.67 -7.10 4.81
CA GLN A 62 -2.10 -7.05 3.42
C GLN A 62 -2.00 -8.45 2.83
N VAL A 63 -3.12 -9.01 2.36
CA VAL A 63 -3.21 -10.36 1.82
C VAL A 63 -3.63 -10.33 0.35
N PRO A 64 -2.67 -10.40 -0.59
CA PRO A 64 -2.99 -10.40 -2.01
C PRO A 64 -3.72 -11.67 -2.45
N LEU A 65 -4.83 -11.50 -3.16
CA LEU A 65 -5.58 -12.58 -3.81
C LEU A 65 -4.69 -13.36 -4.77
N SER A 66 -3.85 -12.68 -5.55
CA SER A 66 -2.87 -13.32 -6.45
C SER A 66 -2.06 -14.43 -5.76
N SER A 67 -1.71 -14.24 -4.48
CA SER A 67 -0.93 -15.20 -3.70
C SER A 67 -1.78 -16.17 -2.87
N THR A 68 -3.09 -15.96 -2.73
CA THR A 68 -3.95 -16.71 -1.80
C THR A 68 -5.18 -17.33 -2.42
N VAL A 69 -5.52 -17.02 -3.68
CA VAL A 69 -6.73 -17.54 -4.35
C VAL A 69 -6.87 -19.06 -4.30
N HIS A 70 -5.75 -19.79 -4.34
CA HIS A 70 -5.72 -21.25 -4.26
C HIS A 70 -6.10 -21.80 -2.88
N ASN A 71 -6.08 -20.96 -1.84
CA ASN A 71 -6.48 -21.34 -0.47
C ASN A 71 -7.99 -21.31 -0.27
N GLN A 72 -8.78 -20.76 -1.21
CA GLN A 72 -10.23 -20.58 -1.07
C GLN A 72 -10.93 -21.85 -0.56
N THR A 73 -10.74 -22.97 -1.24
CA THR A 73 -11.41 -24.24 -0.90
C THR A 73 -11.05 -24.72 0.51
N ALA A 74 -9.79 -24.58 0.91
CA ALA A 74 -9.33 -24.98 2.24
C ALA A 74 -9.90 -24.06 3.34
N VAL A 75 -9.89 -22.74 3.11
CA VAL A 75 -10.45 -21.77 4.06
C VAL A 75 -11.96 -21.93 4.19
N ALA A 76 -12.67 -22.17 3.08
CA ALA A 76 -14.10 -22.45 3.09
C ALA A 76 -14.44 -23.74 3.87
N ALA A 77 -13.64 -24.80 3.70
CA ALA A 77 -13.79 -26.03 4.47
C ALA A 77 -13.47 -25.85 5.96
N TYR A 78 -12.56 -24.92 6.29
CA TYR A 78 -12.16 -24.60 7.67
C TYR A 78 -13.21 -23.79 8.46
N LYS A 79 -14.06 -23.00 7.77
CA LYS A 79 -15.24 -22.30 8.31
C LYS A 79 -14.99 -21.23 9.40
N LYS A 80 -13.73 -20.90 9.72
CA LYS A 80 -13.38 -19.87 10.70
C LYS A 80 -12.74 -18.61 10.07
N GLY A 81 -12.78 -18.50 8.75
CA GLY A 81 -12.18 -17.40 8.00
C GLY A 81 -10.65 -17.49 7.91
N LEU A 82 -10.09 -16.53 7.17
CA LEU A 82 -8.67 -16.53 6.79
C LEU A 82 -7.75 -16.22 7.98
N ALA A 83 -8.13 -15.30 8.86
CA ALA A 83 -7.31 -14.89 10.00
C ALA A 83 -6.98 -16.07 10.93
N GLU A 84 -7.98 -16.92 11.21
CA GLU A 84 -7.81 -18.15 11.99
C GLU A 84 -7.09 -19.25 11.19
N PHE A 85 -7.27 -19.29 9.87
CA PHE A 85 -6.62 -20.28 9.00
C PHE A 85 -5.09 -20.10 8.95
N ILE A 86 -4.63 -18.85 8.90
CA ILE A 86 -3.20 -18.50 8.88
C ILE A 86 -2.59 -18.38 10.28
N GLY A 87 -3.40 -18.51 11.35
CA GLY A 87 -2.94 -18.42 12.73
C GLY A 87 -2.57 -17.00 13.20
N LEU A 88 -3.10 -15.95 12.57
CA LEU A 88 -2.76 -14.54 12.83
C LEU A 88 -4.01 -13.72 13.24
N LYS A 89 -4.86 -14.31 14.09
CA LYS A 89 -6.18 -13.78 14.45
C LYS A 89 -6.16 -12.50 15.29
N GLU A 90 -5.04 -12.13 15.86
CA GLU A 90 -4.86 -10.89 16.61
C GLU A 90 -4.59 -9.68 15.69
N HIS A 91 -4.30 -9.92 14.41
CA HIS A 91 -3.97 -8.89 13.43
C HIS A 91 -5.15 -8.61 12.50
N LEU A 92 -5.33 -7.37 12.07
CA LEU A 92 -6.33 -6.97 11.07
C LEU A 92 -5.96 -7.58 9.71
N ILE A 93 -6.93 -8.13 9.00
CA ILE A 93 -6.75 -8.72 7.67
C ILE A 93 -7.38 -7.83 6.60
N TYR A 94 -6.55 -7.41 5.65
CA TYR A 94 -6.96 -6.66 4.47
C TYR A 94 -6.69 -7.46 3.18
N SER A 95 -7.75 -7.86 2.49
CA SER A 95 -7.63 -8.58 1.21
C SER A 95 -7.49 -7.61 0.03
N THR A 96 -6.38 -7.70 -0.71
CA THR A 96 -6.13 -6.96 -1.95
C THR A 96 -6.23 -7.87 -3.17
N VAL A 97 -6.26 -7.29 -4.38
CA VAL A 97 -6.35 -8.07 -5.63
C VAL A 97 -4.96 -8.50 -6.10
N GLN A 98 -4.10 -7.52 -6.41
CA GLN A 98 -2.75 -7.75 -6.90
C GLN A 98 -1.72 -7.76 -5.76
N ASP A 99 -0.58 -8.39 -6.01
CA ASP A 99 0.58 -8.36 -5.10
C ASP A 99 1.42 -7.11 -5.40
N PRO A 100 1.54 -6.13 -4.48
CA PRO A 100 2.26 -4.89 -4.74
C PRO A 100 3.78 -5.10 -4.91
N ALA A 101 4.34 -6.19 -4.40
CA ALA A 101 5.75 -6.52 -4.56
C ALA A 101 6.06 -7.19 -5.91
N MET A 102 5.04 -7.57 -6.69
CA MET A 102 5.21 -8.29 -7.95
C MET A 102 4.69 -7.48 -9.14
N ALA A 103 5.54 -7.34 -10.17
CA ALA A 103 5.14 -6.69 -11.41
C ALA A 103 3.93 -7.42 -12.01
N THR A 104 2.86 -6.67 -12.23
CA THR A 104 1.59 -7.17 -12.78
C THR A 104 1.64 -7.07 -14.30
N PRO A 105 1.53 -8.20 -15.04
CA PRO A 105 1.52 -8.16 -16.49
C PRO A 105 0.30 -7.39 -17.04
N GLN A 106 0.56 -6.49 -18.00
CA GLN A 106 -0.45 -5.60 -18.58
C GLN A 106 -1.19 -6.25 -19.75
N GLY A 107 -2.40 -5.77 -20.05
CA GLY A 107 -3.14 -6.13 -21.27
C GLY A 107 -3.90 -7.46 -21.21
N TYR A 108 -3.95 -8.12 -20.04
CA TYR A 108 -4.66 -9.40 -19.86
C TYR A 108 -6.05 -9.27 -19.23
N ASN A 109 -6.50 -8.05 -18.92
CA ASN A 109 -7.85 -7.82 -18.39
C ASN A 109 -8.90 -7.82 -19.52
N GLU A 110 -9.92 -8.66 -19.37
CA GLU A 110 -11.00 -8.84 -20.33
C GLU A 110 -12.27 -8.12 -19.88
N LYS A 111 -13.37 -8.24 -20.64
CA LYS A 111 -14.59 -7.44 -20.41
C LYS A 111 -15.14 -7.57 -18.99
N ASP A 112 -15.19 -8.78 -18.45
CA ASP A 112 -15.79 -9.07 -17.15
C ASP A 112 -14.82 -9.77 -16.19
N PHE A 113 -13.52 -9.78 -16.54
CA PHE A 113 -12.49 -10.53 -15.82
C PHE A 113 -11.23 -9.69 -15.59
N VAL A 114 -10.72 -9.76 -14.37
CA VAL A 114 -9.38 -9.31 -13.99
C VAL A 114 -8.46 -10.53 -13.96
N SER A 115 -7.27 -10.39 -14.53
CA SER A 115 -6.25 -11.42 -14.47
C SER A 115 -5.43 -11.28 -13.18
N VAL A 116 -5.26 -12.38 -12.46
CA VAL A 116 -4.33 -12.49 -11.32
C VAL A 116 -3.32 -13.59 -11.61
N TRP A 117 -2.05 -13.37 -11.23
CA TRP A 117 -0.99 -14.35 -11.44
C TRP A 117 -0.67 -15.02 -10.13
N SER A 118 -1.10 -16.28 -10.04
CA SER A 118 -0.85 -17.13 -8.88
C SER A 118 0.36 -18.02 -9.11
N ARG A 119 0.78 -18.75 -8.07
CA ARG A 119 1.81 -19.80 -8.22
C ARG A 119 1.43 -20.87 -9.24
N SER A 120 0.14 -21.08 -9.51
CA SER A 120 -0.36 -22.00 -10.53
C SER A 120 -0.58 -21.34 -11.90
N GLY A 121 -0.06 -20.13 -12.12
CA GLY A 121 -0.21 -19.36 -13.36
C GLY A 121 -1.36 -18.36 -13.33
N LYS A 122 -1.68 -17.83 -14.52
CA LYS A 122 -2.73 -16.82 -14.74
C LYS A 122 -4.12 -17.39 -14.44
N GLN A 123 -4.87 -16.71 -13.59
CA GLN A 123 -6.27 -17.00 -13.33
C GLN A 123 -7.12 -15.79 -13.70
N GLN A 124 -8.24 -16.03 -14.38
CA GLN A 124 -9.24 -15.00 -14.65
C GLN A 124 -10.31 -15.01 -13.56
N ILE A 125 -10.56 -13.85 -12.97
CA ILE A 125 -11.47 -13.66 -11.84
C ILE A 125 -12.50 -12.59 -12.24
N ASN A 126 -13.78 -12.94 -12.19
CA ASN A 126 -14.87 -11.97 -12.29
C ASN A 126 -15.36 -11.59 -10.88
N ALA A 127 -16.28 -10.63 -10.80
CA ALA A 127 -16.79 -10.13 -9.52
C ALA A 127 -17.44 -11.22 -8.65
N ASP A 128 -18.19 -12.15 -9.23
CA ASP A 128 -18.84 -13.23 -8.46
C ASP A 128 -17.83 -14.20 -7.86
N LYS A 129 -16.89 -14.70 -8.67
CA LYS A 129 -15.82 -15.58 -8.17
C LYS A 129 -14.96 -14.86 -7.14
N TYR A 130 -14.70 -13.57 -7.32
CA TYR A 130 -14.01 -12.76 -6.32
C TYR A 130 -14.78 -12.73 -5.00
N MET A 131 -16.09 -12.45 -5.04
CA MET A 131 -16.92 -12.40 -3.85
C MET A 131 -17.05 -13.77 -3.16
N ASP A 132 -17.08 -14.88 -3.90
CA ASP A 132 -17.03 -16.22 -3.31
C ASP A 132 -15.75 -16.45 -2.48
N VAL A 133 -14.61 -15.88 -2.93
CA VAL A 133 -13.35 -15.92 -2.16
C VAL A 133 -13.45 -15.02 -0.93
N ILE A 134 -13.96 -13.80 -1.06
CA ILE A 134 -14.09 -12.86 0.06
C ILE A 134 -15.04 -13.39 1.14
N GLU A 135 -16.17 -13.99 0.77
CA GLU A 135 -17.11 -14.63 1.69
C GLU A 135 -16.48 -15.85 2.40
N SER A 136 -15.60 -16.59 1.71
CA SER A 136 -14.84 -17.67 2.33
C SER A 136 -13.78 -17.13 3.31
N PHE A 137 -13.10 -16.05 2.94
CA PHE A 137 -12.00 -15.48 3.70
C PHE A 137 -12.46 -14.66 4.91
N GLN A 138 -13.61 -13.99 4.82
CA GLN A 138 -14.15 -13.10 5.86
C GLN A 138 -13.09 -12.14 6.42
N PRO A 139 -12.41 -11.34 5.56
CA PRO A 139 -11.42 -10.38 6.04
C PRO A 139 -12.09 -9.24 6.83
N ASP A 140 -11.32 -8.44 7.57
CA ASP A 140 -11.86 -7.26 8.23
C ASP A 140 -12.11 -6.12 7.24
N MET A 141 -11.33 -6.06 6.16
CA MET A 141 -11.59 -5.19 5.02
C MET A 141 -11.11 -5.79 3.70
N TYR A 142 -11.69 -5.36 2.58
CA TYR A 142 -11.27 -5.74 1.23
C TYR A 142 -11.58 -4.62 0.22
N GLN A 143 -10.78 -4.54 -0.84
CA GLN A 143 -11.05 -3.64 -1.95
C GLN A 143 -11.99 -4.27 -2.97
N ALA A 144 -12.85 -3.49 -3.61
CA ALA A 144 -13.61 -3.99 -4.76
C ALA A 144 -12.68 -4.45 -5.89
N LEU A 145 -13.13 -5.43 -6.68
CA LEU A 145 -12.41 -5.87 -7.87
C LEU A 145 -12.37 -4.73 -8.92
N CYS A 146 -11.21 -4.48 -9.52
CA CYS A 146 -10.98 -3.39 -10.45
C CYS A 146 -10.03 -3.74 -11.60
N ASP A 147 -10.12 -3.00 -12.70
CA ASP A 147 -9.16 -2.99 -13.81
C ASP A 147 -8.16 -1.83 -13.66
N GLY A 148 -7.13 -2.02 -12.82
CA GLY A 148 -6.07 -1.03 -12.56
C GLY A 148 -4.99 -0.90 -13.63
N ASP A 149 -5.13 -1.54 -14.79
CA ASP A 149 -4.12 -1.47 -15.86
C ASP A 149 -4.30 -0.20 -16.72
N THR A 150 -4.02 0.96 -16.10
CA THR A 150 -4.19 2.31 -16.66
C THR A 150 -2.96 3.22 -16.50
N ASN A 151 -1.78 2.71 -16.85
CA ASN A 151 -0.50 3.43 -16.73
C ASN A 151 -0.41 4.76 -17.51
N LEU A 152 0.69 5.50 -17.29
CA LEU A 152 0.95 6.83 -17.88
C LEU A 152 0.70 6.91 -19.40
N ASN A 153 1.07 5.85 -20.13
CA ASN A 153 0.96 5.80 -21.59
C ASN A 153 -0.35 5.17 -22.10
N SER A 154 -1.30 4.87 -21.22
CA SER A 154 -2.58 4.27 -21.61
C SER A 154 -3.43 5.22 -22.43
N SER A 155 -3.96 4.73 -23.55
CA SER A 155 -4.85 5.51 -24.40
C SER A 155 -6.16 5.89 -23.68
N LYS A 156 -6.79 7.00 -24.09
CA LYS A 156 -8.12 7.40 -23.57
C LYS A 156 -9.15 6.27 -23.66
N LYS A 157 -9.12 5.49 -24.75
CA LYS A 157 -10.00 4.31 -24.94
C LYS A 157 -9.72 3.21 -23.92
N ARG A 158 -8.45 2.96 -23.57
CA ARG A 158 -8.07 1.97 -22.56
C ARG A 158 -8.54 2.39 -21.16
N VAL A 159 -8.36 3.67 -20.81
CA VAL A 159 -8.81 4.24 -19.54
C VAL A 159 -10.34 4.19 -19.41
N SER A 160 -11.07 4.59 -20.45
CA SER A 160 -12.54 4.54 -20.45
C SER A 160 -13.06 3.10 -20.28
N LYS A 161 -12.43 2.11 -20.93
CA LYS A 161 -12.77 0.69 -20.74
C LYS A 161 -12.49 0.22 -19.31
N ALA A 162 -11.34 0.60 -18.73
CA ALA A 162 -11.01 0.25 -17.35
C ALA A 162 -12.07 0.77 -16.38
N LEU A 163 -12.45 2.04 -16.51
CA LEU A 163 -13.49 2.66 -15.68
C LEU A 163 -14.84 1.95 -15.80
N ASP A 164 -15.30 1.66 -17.01
CA ASP A 164 -16.57 0.95 -17.23
C ASP A 164 -16.57 -0.45 -16.58
N ARG A 165 -15.45 -1.19 -16.71
CA ARG A 165 -15.28 -2.50 -16.09
C ARG A 165 -15.25 -2.41 -14.56
N SER A 166 -14.41 -1.53 -14.01
CA SER A 166 -14.29 -1.33 -12.56
C SER A 166 -15.61 -0.89 -11.96
N SER A 167 -16.39 -0.03 -12.64
CA SER A 167 -17.72 0.37 -12.19
C SER A 167 -18.67 -0.82 -12.11
N LYS A 168 -18.76 -1.65 -13.16
CA LYS A 168 -19.60 -2.86 -13.17
C LYS A 168 -19.21 -3.84 -12.08
N MET A 169 -17.91 -4.09 -11.92
CA MET A 169 -17.39 -4.99 -10.89
C MET A 169 -17.65 -4.45 -9.49
N PHE A 170 -17.48 -3.15 -9.26
CA PHE A 170 -17.80 -2.49 -7.99
C PHE A 170 -19.26 -2.68 -7.61
N TRP A 171 -20.20 -2.35 -8.50
CA TRP A 171 -21.63 -2.49 -8.21
C TRP A 171 -22.03 -3.94 -7.91
N ARG A 172 -21.44 -4.91 -8.63
CA ARG A 172 -21.65 -6.33 -8.33
C ARG A 172 -21.07 -6.74 -6.97
N CYS A 173 -19.88 -6.24 -6.62
CA CYS A 173 -19.29 -6.49 -5.30
C CYS A 173 -20.12 -5.86 -4.18
N LEU A 174 -20.63 -4.64 -4.37
CA LEU A 174 -21.48 -3.94 -3.41
C LEU A 174 -22.81 -4.68 -3.21
N GLU A 175 -23.48 -5.08 -4.28
CA GLU A 175 -24.72 -5.87 -4.21
C GLU A 175 -24.50 -7.19 -3.44
N ARG A 176 -23.42 -7.92 -3.75
CA ARG A 176 -23.06 -9.15 -3.03
C ARG A 176 -22.75 -8.88 -1.56
N HIS A 177 -22.03 -7.78 -1.28
CA HIS A 177 -21.68 -7.36 0.08
C HIS A 177 -22.92 -7.10 0.93
N GLU A 178 -23.86 -6.30 0.43
CA GLU A 178 -25.10 -5.93 1.15
C GLU A 178 -26.00 -7.14 1.43
N ASN A 179 -25.99 -8.13 0.54
CA ASN A 179 -26.77 -9.36 0.68
C ASN A 179 -26.05 -10.48 1.44
N SER A 180 -24.78 -10.31 1.80
CA SER A 180 -23.98 -11.36 2.43
C SER A 180 -24.02 -11.27 3.95
N GLU A 181 -24.60 -12.30 4.60
CA GLU A 181 -24.69 -12.40 6.06
C GLU A 181 -23.31 -12.43 6.74
N VAL A 182 -22.31 -13.07 6.11
CA VAL A 182 -20.96 -13.22 6.67
C VAL A 182 -20.10 -11.96 6.49
N LEU A 183 -20.45 -11.06 5.56
CA LEU A 183 -19.69 -9.83 5.29
C LEU A 183 -20.28 -8.57 5.92
N LYS A 184 -21.40 -8.65 6.64
CA LYS A 184 -22.06 -7.48 7.28
C LYS A 184 -21.13 -6.59 8.11
N LYS A 185 -20.04 -7.17 8.62
CA LYS A 185 -19.07 -6.52 9.51
C LYS A 185 -17.70 -6.27 8.87
N THR A 186 -17.52 -6.75 7.65
CA THR A 186 -16.35 -6.51 6.83
C THR A 186 -16.45 -5.11 6.20
N ALA A 187 -15.35 -4.37 6.14
CA ALA A 187 -15.30 -3.09 5.46
C ALA A 187 -15.02 -3.26 3.95
N LEU A 188 -15.97 -2.84 3.11
CA LEU A 188 -15.75 -2.71 1.66
C LEU A 188 -15.06 -1.37 1.34
N LEU A 189 -14.03 -1.42 0.49
CA LEU A 189 -13.34 -0.25 -0.05
C LEU A 189 -13.64 -0.07 -1.54
N ALA A 190 -13.95 1.16 -1.95
CA ALA A 190 -14.08 1.50 -3.36
C ALA A 190 -12.70 1.74 -3.98
N VAL A 191 -12.50 1.36 -5.24
CA VAL A 191 -11.24 1.58 -5.96
C VAL A 191 -11.42 2.70 -6.98
N LEU A 192 -10.62 3.74 -6.83
CA LEU A 192 -10.62 4.94 -7.66
C LEU A 192 -9.64 4.75 -8.81
N GLU A 193 -10.18 4.45 -9.99
CA GLU A 193 -9.43 4.31 -11.23
C GLU A 193 -9.43 5.61 -12.07
N GLY A 194 -8.81 5.57 -13.24
CA GLY A 194 -8.78 6.69 -14.20
C GLY A 194 -7.38 7.00 -14.75
N GLY A 195 -6.36 6.25 -14.30
CA GLY A 195 -5.00 6.40 -14.77
C GLY A 195 -4.45 7.81 -14.54
N TYR A 196 -3.83 8.35 -15.58
CA TYR A 196 -3.29 9.72 -15.58
C TYR A 196 -4.25 10.71 -16.29
N ASN A 197 -5.48 10.29 -16.59
CA ASN A 197 -6.49 11.16 -17.18
C ASN A 197 -7.31 11.84 -16.09
N LEU A 198 -7.12 13.15 -15.92
CA LEU A 198 -7.72 13.93 -14.82
C LEU A 198 -9.26 13.89 -14.85
N THR A 199 -9.88 14.05 -16.02
CA THR A 199 -11.35 13.96 -16.16
C THR A 199 -11.89 12.58 -15.75
N SER A 200 -11.16 11.52 -16.08
CA SER A 200 -11.50 10.14 -15.69
C SER A 200 -11.36 9.94 -14.17
N ARG A 201 -10.33 10.53 -13.55
CA ARG A 201 -10.14 10.52 -12.08
C ARG A 201 -11.29 11.24 -11.37
N GLU A 202 -11.63 12.44 -11.82
CA GLU A 202 -12.75 13.22 -11.30
C GLU A 202 -14.06 12.43 -11.40
N ALA A 203 -14.35 11.83 -12.56
CA ALA A 203 -15.56 11.05 -12.77
C ALA A 203 -15.63 9.82 -11.83
N SER A 204 -14.50 9.11 -11.68
CA SER A 204 -14.36 7.97 -10.77
C SER A 204 -14.61 8.38 -9.31
N ALA A 205 -13.97 9.46 -8.85
CA ALA A 205 -14.13 9.97 -7.49
C ALA A 205 -15.57 10.43 -7.21
N LYS A 206 -16.18 11.22 -8.11
CA LYS A 206 -17.56 11.69 -7.96
C LYS A 206 -18.58 10.55 -7.94
N MET A 207 -18.35 9.51 -8.73
CA MET A 207 -19.24 8.34 -8.75
C MET A 207 -19.21 7.56 -7.43
N LEU A 208 -18.01 7.35 -6.87
CA LEU A 208 -17.82 6.44 -5.75
C LEU A 208 -17.87 7.14 -4.38
N SER A 209 -17.75 8.47 -4.32
CA SER A 209 -17.70 9.22 -3.07
C SER A 209 -18.99 9.20 -2.25
N SER A 210 -20.13 9.00 -2.91
CA SER A 210 -21.45 8.89 -2.27
C SER A 210 -21.78 7.46 -1.81
N CYS A 211 -20.96 6.48 -2.17
CA CYS A 211 -21.21 5.08 -1.81
C CYS A 211 -20.91 4.84 -0.32
N ASN A 212 -21.67 3.94 0.29
CA ASN A 212 -21.48 3.53 1.67
C ASN A 212 -20.28 2.56 1.81
N VAL A 213 -19.07 3.07 1.63
CA VAL A 213 -17.80 2.33 1.77
C VAL A 213 -17.01 2.81 2.98
N ALA A 214 -16.07 2.01 3.47
CA ALA A 214 -15.23 2.39 4.62
C ALA A 214 -14.06 3.30 4.24
N GLY A 215 -13.60 3.22 2.99
CA GLY A 215 -12.45 3.96 2.48
C GLY A 215 -12.27 3.78 0.98
N PHE A 216 -11.22 4.41 0.45
CA PHE A 216 -10.90 4.45 -0.97
C PHE A 216 -9.48 3.98 -1.24
N VAL A 217 -9.30 3.17 -2.27
CA VAL A 217 -8.00 2.81 -2.81
C VAL A 217 -7.75 3.67 -4.05
N ILE A 218 -6.63 4.39 -4.11
CA ILE A 218 -6.22 5.11 -5.32
C ILE A 218 -5.33 4.18 -6.13
N ASP A 219 -5.89 3.63 -7.21
CA ASP A 219 -5.23 2.61 -8.03
C ASP A 219 -5.00 3.12 -9.46
N GLY A 220 -4.33 2.33 -10.30
CA GLY A 220 -4.14 2.61 -11.72
C GLY A 220 -3.02 3.60 -12.03
N LEU A 221 -2.06 3.78 -11.11
CA LEU A 221 -0.92 4.69 -11.30
C LEU A 221 0.39 3.97 -11.70
N HIS A 222 0.45 2.65 -11.51
CA HIS A 222 1.62 1.80 -11.80
C HIS A 222 1.19 0.33 -11.95
N ASN A 223 2.15 -0.57 -12.26
CA ASN A 223 1.90 -2.00 -12.43
C ASN A 223 2.43 -2.87 -11.28
N ASN A 224 2.43 -2.33 -10.06
CA ASN A 224 3.09 -2.96 -8.91
C ASN A 224 4.57 -3.31 -9.18
N GLY A 225 5.20 -4.02 -8.26
CA GLY A 225 6.58 -4.50 -8.41
C GLY A 225 7.65 -3.45 -8.09
N PRO A 226 8.92 -3.80 -8.31
CA PRO A 226 10.07 -3.00 -7.90
C PRO A 226 10.13 -1.64 -8.61
N ASP A 227 9.69 -1.55 -9.87
CA ASP A 227 9.76 -0.30 -10.66
C ASP A 227 8.98 0.87 -10.03
N VAL A 228 8.04 0.60 -9.12
CA VAL A 228 7.30 1.63 -8.38
C VAL A 228 8.23 2.48 -7.52
N GLU A 229 9.34 1.93 -7.02
CA GLU A 229 10.29 2.67 -6.19
C GLU A 229 10.98 3.81 -6.97
N LEU A 230 10.99 3.71 -8.29
CA LEU A 230 11.59 4.67 -9.23
C LEU A 230 10.57 5.64 -9.83
N LEU A 231 9.28 5.50 -9.54
CA LEU A 231 8.22 6.34 -10.12
C LEU A 231 8.30 7.77 -9.55
N PRO A 232 8.59 8.80 -10.36
CA PRO A 232 8.72 10.15 -9.83
C PRO A 232 7.37 10.68 -9.34
N PHE A 233 7.33 11.18 -8.10
CA PHE A 233 6.12 11.70 -7.47
C PHE A 233 5.41 12.77 -8.33
N GLU A 234 6.17 13.66 -8.97
CA GLU A 234 5.62 14.72 -9.85
C GLU A 234 4.80 14.18 -11.03
N LYS A 235 5.01 12.92 -11.44
CA LYS A 235 4.20 12.29 -12.48
C LYS A 235 2.81 11.88 -11.98
N ILE A 236 2.71 11.39 -10.75
CA ILE A 236 1.46 10.89 -10.16
C ILE A 236 0.67 11.97 -9.43
N LYS A 237 1.35 13.00 -8.94
CA LYS A 237 0.77 14.08 -8.13
C LYS A 237 -0.49 14.70 -8.73
N PRO A 238 -0.56 15.09 -10.03
CA PRO A 238 -1.77 15.67 -10.59
C PRO A 238 -2.97 14.73 -10.52
N ALA A 239 -2.76 13.43 -10.76
CA ALA A 239 -3.82 12.43 -10.70
C ALA A 239 -4.33 12.22 -9.28
N ILE A 240 -3.44 12.19 -8.30
CA ILE A 240 -3.79 12.08 -6.87
C ILE A 240 -4.58 13.32 -6.43
N GLN A 241 -4.07 14.51 -6.75
CA GLN A 241 -4.70 15.79 -6.41
C GLN A 241 -6.11 15.90 -7.00
N GLU A 242 -6.30 15.54 -8.28
CA GLU A 242 -7.62 15.56 -8.89
C GLU A 242 -8.57 14.53 -8.25
N THR A 243 -8.06 13.36 -7.89
CA THR A 243 -8.87 12.31 -7.23
C THR A 243 -9.35 12.74 -5.86
N ILE A 244 -8.48 13.40 -5.09
CA ILE A 244 -8.74 13.78 -3.69
C ILE A 244 -9.48 15.12 -3.57
N ARG A 245 -9.33 15.97 -4.60
CA ARG A 245 -9.63 17.41 -4.62
C ARG A 245 -10.79 17.79 -3.71
N SER A 246 -10.42 18.37 -2.57
CA SER A 246 -11.30 19.07 -1.66
C SER A 246 -10.84 20.51 -1.69
N TYR A 247 -11.60 21.41 -2.32
CA TYR A 247 -11.20 22.82 -2.26
C TYR A 247 -11.30 23.26 -0.80
N SER A 248 -10.16 23.56 -0.19
CA SER A 248 -10.10 24.33 1.05
C SER A 248 -10.64 25.72 0.73
N TRP A 249 -11.89 26.00 1.09
CA TRP A 249 -12.29 27.38 1.27
C TRP A 249 -11.57 27.91 2.51
N LEU A 250 -10.55 28.75 2.30
CA LEU A 250 -10.20 29.74 3.31
C LEU A 250 -11.39 30.70 3.40
N PRO A 251 -11.97 30.95 4.59
CA PRO A 251 -12.80 32.12 4.77
C PRO A 251 -11.95 33.35 4.48
N THR A 252 -12.24 34.08 3.40
CA THR A 252 -11.91 35.50 3.37
C THR A 252 -12.68 36.16 4.52
N PRO A 253 -12.00 36.88 5.43
CA PRO A 253 -12.72 37.64 6.45
C PRO A 253 -13.58 38.70 5.75
N GLN A 254 -14.88 38.62 6.03
CA GLN A 254 -15.91 39.65 5.80
C GLN A 254 -16.32 39.90 4.34
N GLU A 255 -17.57 39.55 4.01
CA GLU A 255 -18.51 40.55 3.51
C GLU A 255 -19.96 40.10 3.76
N ASN A 256 -20.75 41.05 4.20
CA ASN A 256 -22.14 40.93 4.62
C ASN A 256 -23.04 40.29 3.56
N CYS A 257 -23.92 39.38 3.97
CA CYS A 257 -25.19 39.15 3.27
C CYS A 257 -26.33 39.16 4.30
N ILE A 258 -26.80 40.37 4.56
CA ILE A 258 -28.07 40.67 5.20
C ILE A 258 -29.18 40.42 4.17
N GLY A 259 -30.20 39.66 4.58
CA GLY A 259 -31.56 39.78 4.06
C GLY A 259 -31.90 38.95 2.84
N LEU A 260 -32.84 38.02 3.00
CA LEU A 260 -34.16 38.01 2.35
C LEU A 260 -34.79 36.61 2.53
N VAL A 261 -35.66 36.46 3.52
CA VAL A 261 -36.67 35.40 3.53
C VAL A 261 -38.02 36.10 3.62
N ARG A 262 -38.79 36.01 2.53
CA ARG A 262 -40.21 36.35 2.50
C ARG A 262 -41.02 35.07 2.67
N ASP A 263 -42.07 35.19 3.48
CA ASP A 263 -43.19 34.29 3.70
C ASP A 263 -43.63 33.46 2.49
N TYR A 264 -44.06 32.22 2.73
CA TYR A 264 -45.38 31.76 2.28
C TYR A 264 -45.92 30.65 3.20
N SER A 265 -47.15 30.88 3.66
CA SER A 265 -47.98 30.01 4.45
C SER A 265 -48.83 29.06 3.59
N ASP A 266 -49.00 27.85 4.13
CA ASP A 266 -50.18 26.97 4.05
C ASP A 266 -50.17 25.73 3.13
N ARG A 267 -50.85 24.71 3.65
CA ARG A 267 -50.68 23.26 3.52
C ARG A 267 -51.59 22.64 2.43
N SER A 268 -51.14 21.54 1.82
CA SER A 268 -51.84 20.24 1.85
C SER A 268 -51.23 19.22 0.87
N THR A 269 -51.45 17.93 1.17
CA THR A 269 -51.24 16.71 0.34
C THR A 269 -49.84 16.08 0.23
N LEU A 270 -49.61 15.08 1.11
CA LEU A 270 -49.17 13.71 0.76
C LEU A 270 -47.93 13.51 -0.15
N GLY A 271 -46.93 14.40 -0.07
CA GLY A 271 -45.66 14.29 -0.81
C GLY A 271 -44.39 14.64 -0.01
N HIS A 272 -44.46 14.65 1.34
CA HIS A 272 -43.46 15.33 2.19
C HIS A 272 -42.61 14.46 3.12
N VAL A 273 -42.63 13.13 3.01
CA VAL A 273 -41.73 12.24 3.80
C VAL A 273 -40.56 11.68 2.96
N ILE A 274 -40.57 11.87 1.64
CA ILE A 274 -39.48 11.40 0.75
C ILE A 274 -38.71 12.58 0.08
N ALA A 275 -39.16 13.83 0.26
CA ALA A 275 -38.55 15.01 -0.39
C ALA A 275 -37.68 15.90 0.53
N ASN A 276 -37.46 15.51 1.80
CA ASN A 276 -36.58 16.27 2.73
C ASN A 276 -35.14 15.71 2.84
N ALA A 277 -34.76 14.77 1.97
CA ALA A 277 -33.36 14.38 1.78
C ALA A 277 -32.71 15.05 0.54
N ALA A 278 -33.46 15.83 -0.24
CA ALA A 278 -33.01 16.35 -1.55
C ALA A 278 -33.01 17.88 -1.68
N ILE A 279 -33.33 18.65 -0.62
CA ILE A 279 -33.28 20.13 -0.64
C ILE A 279 -32.32 20.67 0.43
N ASN A 280 -31.16 20.02 0.55
CA ASN A 280 -29.91 20.67 0.97
C ASN A 280 -28.83 20.52 -0.13
N ALA A 281 -29.26 20.28 -1.38
CA ALA A 281 -28.39 19.99 -2.53
C ALA A 281 -28.02 21.24 -3.35
N THR A 282 -28.10 22.46 -2.78
CA THR A 282 -27.84 23.68 -3.56
C THR A 282 -26.97 24.74 -2.87
N SER A 283 -26.15 24.37 -1.88
CA SER A 283 -25.12 25.29 -1.36
C SER A 283 -23.92 24.65 -0.64
N GLN A 284 -23.52 23.41 -1.00
CA GLN A 284 -22.24 22.82 -0.61
C GLN A 284 -21.80 21.78 -1.66
N ARG A 285 -20.54 21.51 -2.01
CA ARG A 285 -19.18 22.05 -1.75
C ARG A 285 -18.27 21.17 -2.62
N ASP A 286 -17.26 21.73 -3.29
CA ASP A 286 -16.30 20.97 -4.11
C ASP A 286 -15.36 20.08 -3.26
N ASN A 287 -15.88 18.96 -2.75
CA ASN A 287 -15.10 17.90 -2.10
C ASN A 287 -15.32 16.57 -2.83
N HIS A 288 -14.27 16.05 -3.47
CA HIS A 288 -14.37 14.80 -4.24
C HIS A 288 -14.49 13.58 -3.34
N LEU A 289 -13.73 13.49 -2.24
CA LEU A 289 -13.78 12.35 -1.31
C LEU A 289 -14.18 12.78 0.11
N PRO A 290 -15.08 12.06 0.79
CA PRO A 290 -15.45 12.36 2.17
C PRO A 290 -14.25 12.36 3.11
N ALA A 291 -14.18 13.34 4.00
CA ALA A 291 -13.07 13.48 4.94
C ALA A 291 -13.06 12.33 5.95
N ASP A 292 -14.19 11.82 6.39
CA ASP A 292 -14.32 10.74 7.37
C ASP A 292 -13.96 9.33 6.85
N LYS A 293 -13.43 9.23 5.63
CA LYS A 293 -13.03 7.97 4.98
C LYS A 293 -11.53 7.97 4.72
N PHE A 294 -10.88 6.82 4.96
CA PHE A 294 -9.44 6.68 4.76
C PHE A 294 -9.09 6.43 3.30
N ARG A 295 -7.85 6.76 2.94
CA ARG A 295 -7.32 6.62 1.58
C ARG A 295 -6.08 5.72 1.59
N ILE A 296 -6.03 4.77 0.67
CA ILE A 296 -4.92 3.81 0.52
C ILE A 296 -4.19 4.06 -0.80
N ALA A 297 -2.86 4.05 -0.76
CA ALA A 297 -2.02 3.93 -1.94
C ALA A 297 -1.12 2.69 -1.79
N HIS A 298 -1.39 1.63 -2.55
CA HIS A 298 -0.52 0.46 -2.62
C HIS A 298 0.71 0.75 -3.46
N GLY A 299 1.79 0.00 -3.26
CA GLY A 299 2.97 0.01 -4.10
C GLY A 299 4.27 0.06 -3.31
N CYS A 300 5.34 -0.35 -3.97
CA CYS A 300 6.71 -0.32 -3.48
C CYS A 300 7.27 1.11 -3.42
N TRP A 301 6.59 2.00 -2.69
CA TRP A 301 6.95 3.41 -2.59
C TRP A 301 8.22 3.61 -1.78
N ASN A 302 9.18 4.35 -2.33
CA ASN A 302 10.35 4.77 -1.59
C ASN A 302 9.95 5.74 -0.43
N PRO A 303 10.79 5.89 0.62
CA PRO A 303 10.45 6.68 1.80
C PRO A 303 10.11 8.15 1.51
N GLU A 304 10.76 8.77 0.51
CA GLU A 304 10.47 10.16 0.14
C GLU A 304 9.08 10.30 -0.49
N THR A 305 8.72 9.39 -1.40
CA THR A 305 7.41 9.39 -2.05
C THR A 305 6.29 9.08 -1.05
N VAL A 306 6.54 8.25 -0.03
CA VAL A 306 5.59 8.06 1.08
C VAL A 306 5.29 9.38 1.78
N LEU A 307 6.31 10.18 2.12
CA LEU A 307 6.11 11.49 2.76
C LEU A 307 5.31 12.45 1.87
N ASP A 308 5.55 12.44 0.57
CA ASP A 308 4.81 13.25 -0.38
C ASP A 308 3.34 12.81 -0.50
N LEU A 309 3.08 11.51 -0.54
CA LEU A 309 1.72 10.97 -0.55
C LEU A 309 0.97 11.26 0.77
N VAL A 310 1.65 11.22 1.91
CA VAL A 310 1.08 11.66 3.20
C VAL A 310 0.68 13.13 3.14
N LYS A 311 1.49 13.98 2.48
CA LYS A 311 1.14 15.39 2.27
C LYS A 311 -0.10 15.54 1.41
N GLU A 312 -0.26 14.75 0.34
CA GLU A 312 -1.49 14.77 -0.46
C GLU A 312 -2.71 14.13 0.25
N GLY A 313 -2.56 13.68 1.50
CA GLY A 313 -3.66 13.19 2.33
C GLY A 313 -4.00 11.72 2.11
N ILE A 314 -2.99 10.89 1.77
CA ILE A 314 -3.08 9.42 1.84
C ILE A 314 -2.83 8.95 3.28
N ASP A 315 -3.65 8.01 3.75
CA ASP A 315 -3.65 7.55 5.13
C ASP A 315 -2.99 6.17 5.32
N ILE A 316 -2.91 5.32 4.28
CA ILE A 316 -2.47 3.93 4.39
C ILE A 316 -1.54 3.53 3.23
N PHE A 317 -0.45 2.83 3.57
CA PHE A 317 0.61 2.38 2.67
C PHE A 317 0.98 0.92 2.98
N ASP A 318 1.71 0.23 2.11
CA ASP A 318 2.18 -1.13 2.37
C ASP A 318 3.70 -1.28 2.51
N SER A 319 4.11 -2.42 3.05
CA SER A 319 5.51 -2.75 3.32
C SER A 319 6.16 -3.60 2.22
N SER A 320 5.70 -3.52 0.97
CA SER A 320 6.36 -4.20 -0.16
C SER A 320 7.78 -3.68 -0.41
N TYR A 321 8.03 -2.38 -0.17
CA TYR A 321 9.37 -1.77 -0.28
C TYR A 321 10.41 -2.42 0.65
N PRO A 322 10.26 -2.44 1.99
CA PRO A 322 11.23 -3.10 2.87
C PRO A 322 11.34 -4.62 2.62
N PHE A 323 10.28 -5.27 2.13
CA PHE A 323 10.37 -6.67 1.68
C PHE A 323 11.33 -6.81 0.49
N LEU A 324 11.14 -6.04 -0.58
CA LEU A 324 12.00 -6.10 -1.77
C LEU A 324 13.45 -5.71 -1.47
N VAL A 325 13.68 -4.78 -0.55
CA VAL A 325 15.02 -4.44 -0.03
C VAL A 325 15.70 -5.67 0.60
N SER A 326 14.95 -6.47 1.36
CA SER A 326 15.46 -7.70 1.98
C SER A 326 15.78 -8.76 0.93
N GLU A 327 14.89 -8.94 -0.06
CA GLU A 327 15.06 -9.93 -1.15
C GLU A 327 16.30 -9.66 -2.01
N ARG A 328 16.65 -8.39 -2.23
CA ARG A 328 17.87 -8.01 -2.96
C ARG A 328 19.14 -8.03 -2.12
N GLY A 329 19.07 -8.47 -0.87
CA GLY A 329 20.23 -8.57 0.02
C GLY A 329 20.70 -7.23 0.56
N SER A 330 19.81 -6.24 0.66
CA SER A 330 20.10 -4.90 1.15
C SER A 330 19.50 -4.65 2.54
N ALA A 331 20.05 -3.66 3.24
CA ALA A 331 19.54 -3.18 4.52
C ALA A 331 19.22 -1.67 4.45
N LEU A 332 18.02 -1.28 4.91
CA LEU A 332 17.61 0.11 5.03
C LEU A 332 18.47 0.85 6.05
N VAL A 333 18.96 2.03 5.69
CA VAL A 333 19.82 2.84 6.56
C VAL A 333 19.51 4.34 6.53
N PHE A 334 18.51 4.77 5.77
CA PHE A 334 18.12 6.19 5.71
C PHE A 334 17.75 6.75 7.10
N ASN A 335 18.09 8.02 7.33
CA ASN A 335 17.98 8.66 8.63
C ASN A 335 16.63 9.36 8.83
N PHE A 336 15.85 8.89 9.80
CA PHE A 336 14.61 9.54 10.28
C PHE A 336 14.67 9.93 11.76
N MET A 337 15.78 9.68 12.46
CA MET A 337 15.90 9.91 13.90
C MET A 337 16.48 11.30 14.26
N GLY A 338 16.76 12.15 13.27
CA GLY A 338 17.15 13.55 13.48
C GLY A 338 18.58 13.77 14.01
N SER A 339 19.36 12.71 14.23
CA SER A 339 20.78 12.85 14.55
C SER A 339 21.61 12.95 13.26
N SER A 340 22.26 14.08 13.03
CA SER A 340 23.14 14.35 11.87
C SER A 340 24.38 13.43 11.77
N SER A 341 24.52 12.47 12.69
CA SER A 341 25.67 11.57 12.81
C SER A 341 25.48 10.19 12.19
N ILE A 342 24.32 9.91 11.58
CA ILE A 342 24.11 8.69 10.79
C ILE A 342 24.59 8.97 9.37
N PRO A 343 25.66 8.30 8.88
CA PRO A 343 26.12 8.48 7.51
C PRO A 343 25.01 8.12 6.54
N HIS A 344 24.68 9.03 5.62
CA HIS A 344 23.89 8.65 4.44
C HIS A 344 24.66 7.61 3.63
N PRO A 345 23.99 6.61 3.05
CA PRO A 345 24.63 5.75 2.06
C PRO A 345 25.16 6.66 0.95
N VAL A 346 26.47 6.55 0.69
CA VAL A 346 27.16 7.33 -0.34
C VAL A 346 26.47 7.06 -1.67
N GLU A 347 26.25 8.10 -2.48
CA GLU A 347 25.68 8.01 -3.83
C GLU A 347 26.52 7.06 -4.71
N THR A 348 26.25 5.77 -4.64
CA THR A 348 26.73 4.77 -5.59
C THR A 348 25.51 4.23 -6.32
N SER A 349 25.18 4.86 -7.44
CA SER A 349 24.34 4.24 -8.45
C SER A 349 25.15 3.08 -9.04
N VAL A 350 24.93 1.87 -8.53
CA VAL A 350 25.61 0.68 -9.05
C VAL A 350 24.89 0.25 -10.32
N LYS A 351 25.55 0.44 -11.47
CA LYS A 351 25.19 -0.28 -12.69
C LYS A 351 25.65 -1.73 -12.51
N ILE A 352 24.70 -2.66 -12.42
CA ILE A 352 25.03 -4.08 -12.43
C ILE A 352 25.36 -4.45 -13.88
N GLU A 353 26.65 -4.61 -14.20
CA GLU A 353 27.09 -5.17 -15.48
C GLU A 353 26.93 -6.70 -15.48
N PRO A 354 26.57 -7.32 -16.62
CA PRO A 354 26.35 -8.75 -16.71
C PRO A 354 27.66 -9.51 -16.96
N ASP A 355 28.39 -9.83 -15.90
CA ASP A 355 29.38 -10.94 -15.78
C ASP A 355 29.93 -10.88 -14.34
N GLU A 356 29.86 -11.89 -13.47
CA GLU A 356 30.40 -13.24 -13.61
C GLU A 356 29.50 -14.24 -12.83
N LEU A 357 28.70 -15.03 -13.54
CA LEU A 357 28.18 -16.29 -13.01
C LEU A 357 29.07 -17.40 -13.56
N ARG A 358 29.97 -17.89 -12.71
CA ARG A 358 30.66 -19.17 -12.92
C ARG A 358 29.63 -20.23 -13.28
N THR A 359 29.79 -20.83 -14.44
CA THR A 359 29.16 -22.11 -14.78
C THR A 359 29.84 -23.17 -13.93
N ASP A 360 29.19 -23.60 -12.84
CA ASP A 360 29.50 -24.87 -12.20
C ASP A 360 28.41 -25.88 -12.55
N ASP A 361 28.91 -27.08 -12.73
CA ASP A 361 28.42 -28.23 -13.45
C ASP A 361 27.47 -29.11 -12.64
N GLY A 362 26.78 -29.99 -13.36
CA GLY A 362 25.55 -30.64 -12.93
C GLY A 362 25.66 -31.44 -11.63
N SER A 363 24.80 -31.11 -10.68
CA SER A 363 24.24 -32.09 -9.74
C SER A 363 22.75 -31.76 -9.49
N ASN A 364 21.90 -32.75 -9.73
CA ASN A 364 20.45 -32.66 -9.59
C ASN A 364 20.05 -32.44 -8.13
N ASN A 365 19.45 -31.29 -7.80
CA ASN A 365 18.83 -31.02 -6.51
C ASN A 365 17.36 -30.55 -6.71
N PRO A 366 16.33 -31.23 -6.17
CA PRO A 366 14.93 -30.95 -6.47
C PRO A 366 14.30 -29.81 -5.63
N PHE A 367 15.08 -28.93 -5.00
CA PHE A 367 14.59 -27.87 -4.10
C PHE A 367 14.90 -26.43 -4.55
N ASN A 368 14.96 -26.16 -5.86
CA ASN A 368 15.06 -24.78 -6.36
C ASN A 368 13.68 -24.25 -6.73
N GLY A 369 13.04 -23.54 -5.79
CA GLY A 369 11.67 -23.10 -5.94
C GLY A 369 11.28 -21.88 -5.10
N THR A 370 12.13 -20.84 -5.04
CA THR A 370 11.68 -19.43 -4.83
C THR A 370 12.86 -18.46 -5.02
N THR A 371 13.17 -18.14 -6.27
CA THR A 371 13.60 -16.79 -6.66
C THR A 371 12.41 -16.19 -7.40
N ALA A 372 11.99 -14.97 -7.05
CA ALA A 372 10.94 -14.28 -7.80
C ALA A 372 11.50 -13.81 -9.15
N THR A 373 11.65 -14.75 -10.07
CA THR A 373 11.92 -14.53 -11.50
C THR A 373 10.66 -14.90 -12.25
N SER A 374 9.95 -13.93 -12.80
CA SER A 374 8.92 -14.19 -13.79
C SER A 374 9.57 -14.81 -15.03
N ILE A 375 9.25 -16.08 -15.30
CA ILE A 375 9.60 -16.77 -16.55
C ILE A 375 8.49 -16.45 -17.55
N ASP A 376 8.77 -15.62 -18.55
CA ASP A 376 8.02 -15.62 -19.81
C ASP A 376 8.86 -16.37 -20.85
N VAL A 377 8.41 -17.56 -21.25
CA VAL A 377 8.98 -18.29 -22.40
C VAL A 377 8.28 -17.78 -23.66
N GLN A 378 8.90 -16.82 -24.34
CA GLN A 378 8.69 -16.61 -25.77
C GLN A 378 10.06 -16.44 -26.43
N ASP A 379 10.35 -17.32 -27.39
CA ASP A 379 11.48 -17.27 -28.33
C ASP A 379 12.90 -17.19 -27.75
N GLY A 380 13.31 -18.19 -26.98
CA GLY A 380 14.69 -18.74 -26.97
C GLY A 380 15.88 -17.78 -26.76
N LYS A 381 15.65 -16.54 -26.33
CA LYS A 381 16.67 -15.50 -26.11
C LYS A 381 16.33 -14.74 -24.84
N SER A 382 16.93 -15.15 -23.73
CA SER A 382 16.88 -14.46 -22.45
C SER A 382 17.45 -13.04 -22.59
N LYS A 383 16.62 -12.02 -22.41
CA LYS A 383 17.08 -10.64 -22.18
C LYS A 383 16.66 -10.18 -20.80
N LEU A 384 17.62 -10.16 -19.87
CA LEU A 384 17.56 -9.37 -18.65
C LEU A 384 17.24 -7.91 -19.02
N ARG A 385 16.20 -7.31 -18.44
CA ARG A 385 16.08 -5.84 -18.42
C ARG A 385 16.73 -5.35 -17.13
N SER A 386 17.94 -4.82 -17.26
CA SER A 386 18.70 -4.12 -16.23
C SER A 386 17.89 -2.90 -15.72
N GLY A 387 17.26 -3.02 -14.56
CA GLY A 387 16.75 -1.88 -13.79
C GLY A 387 17.85 -1.33 -12.88
N VAL A 388 18.07 -0.03 -12.93
CA VAL A 388 19.01 0.65 -12.01
C VAL A 388 18.34 0.74 -10.64
N ILE A 389 18.90 0.07 -9.63
CA ILE A 389 18.42 0.19 -8.23
C ILE A 389 19.05 1.44 -7.63
N ASP A 390 18.22 2.34 -7.10
CA ASP A 390 18.68 3.51 -6.36
C ASP A 390 18.97 3.12 -4.90
N LEU A 391 20.26 2.99 -4.55
CA LEU A 391 20.72 2.66 -3.21
C LEU A 391 20.62 3.85 -2.22
N LYS A 392 19.99 4.97 -2.60
CA LYS A 392 19.85 6.18 -1.76
C LYS A 392 19.35 5.92 -0.32
N TYR A 393 18.56 4.88 -0.10
CA TYR A 393 17.95 4.59 1.21
C TYR A 393 18.52 3.35 1.91
N GLU A 394 19.45 2.65 1.27
CA GLU A 394 19.90 1.32 1.68
C GLU A 394 21.39 1.09 1.43
N ILE A 395 21.92 0.02 2.01
CA ILE A 395 23.25 -0.50 1.69
C ILE A 395 23.12 -1.95 1.24
N SER A 396 23.80 -2.30 0.14
CA SER A 396 23.91 -3.69 -0.30
C SER A 396 24.85 -4.44 0.62
N MET A 397 24.34 -5.48 1.29
CA MET A 397 25.15 -6.29 2.20
C MET A 397 26.07 -7.27 1.45
N ARG A 398 25.98 -7.33 0.12
CA ARG A 398 26.86 -8.11 -0.76
C ARG A 398 28.17 -7.40 -1.09
N GLU A 399 28.29 -6.11 -0.77
CA GLU A 399 29.49 -5.34 -1.08
C GLU A 399 30.72 -5.80 -0.26
N LYS A 400 31.88 -5.88 -0.92
CA LYS A 400 33.14 -6.33 -0.29
C LYS A 400 33.58 -5.48 0.89
N VAL A 401 33.14 -4.22 0.95
CA VAL A 401 33.38 -3.31 2.09
C VAL A 401 32.87 -3.89 3.42
N HIS A 402 31.93 -4.83 3.37
CA HIS A 402 31.34 -5.44 4.55
C HIS A 402 32.06 -6.72 5.04
N VAL A 403 33.01 -7.29 4.27
CA VAL A 403 33.70 -8.56 4.62
C VAL A 403 34.24 -8.55 6.05
N ASP A 404 34.95 -7.50 6.44
CA ASP A 404 35.54 -7.32 7.78
C ASP A 404 34.89 -6.16 8.55
N ASP A 405 33.65 -5.77 8.20
CA ASP A 405 32.89 -4.75 8.93
C ASP A 405 32.14 -5.37 10.12
N PHE A 406 32.80 -5.44 11.28
CA PHE A 406 32.23 -6.00 12.51
C PHE A 406 31.24 -5.07 13.23
N ARG A 407 30.82 -3.95 12.62
CA ARG A 407 29.76 -3.08 13.15
C ARG A 407 28.38 -3.68 12.86
N PRO A 408 27.33 -3.36 13.63
CA PRO A 408 25.96 -3.68 13.24
C PRO A 408 25.53 -2.89 11.99
N ILE A 409 24.39 -3.24 11.38
CA ILE A 409 23.82 -2.47 10.25
C ILE A 409 23.66 -1.00 10.67
N SER A 410 23.03 -0.75 11.82
CA SER A 410 22.92 0.58 12.43
C SER A 410 23.11 0.48 13.94
N LYS A 411 23.92 1.40 14.51
CA LYS A 411 24.16 1.48 15.96
C LYS A 411 22.95 1.97 16.76
N PHE A 412 22.01 2.64 16.10
CA PHE A 412 20.81 3.22 16.72
C PHE A 412 19.57 2.33 16.57
N CYS A 413 19.67 1.28 15.76
CA CYS A 413 18.57 0.33 15.56
C CYS A 413 18.52 -0.67 16.72
N THR A 414 17.31 -0.93 17.23
CA THR A 414 17.10 -1.81 18.38
C THR A 414 16.60 -3.20 17.99
N CYS A 415 16.55 -3.52 16.70
CA CYS A 415 16.13 -4.82 16.19
C CYS A 415 17.10 -5.95 16.61
N LEU A 416 16.63 -7.20 16.56
CA LEU A 416 17.42 -8.38 16.88
C LEU A 416 18.72 -8.43 16.06
N THR A 417 18.62 -8.17 14.75
CA THR A 417 19.75 -8.20 13.82
C THR A 417 20.86 -7.24 14.23
N CYS A 418 20.54 -5.97 14.48
CA CYS A 418 21.53 -4.97 14.91
C CYS A 418 22.07 -5.23 16.31
N LYS A 419 21.31 -5.87 17.20
CA LYS A 419 21.76 -6.18 18.57
C LYS A 419 22.69 -7.39 18.63
N LYS A 420 22.56 -8.35 17.72
CA LYS A 420 23.25 -9.65 17.82
C LYS A 420 24.24 -9.96 16.69
N HIS A 421 24.15 -9.26 15.56
CA HIS A 421 24.90 -9.60 14.37
C HIS A 421 25.64 -8.40 13.78
N THR A 422 26.70 -8.70 13.05
CA THR A 422 27.55 -7.72 12.37
C THR A 422 27.26 -7.69 10.88
N ARG A 423 27.69 -6.62 10.20
CA ARG A 423 27.63 -6.51 8.74
C ARG A 423 28.45 -7.61 8.07
N ALA A 424 29.63 -7.90 8.59
CA ALA A 424 30.48 -9.03 8.18
C ALA A 424 29.76 -10.38 8.23
N TYR A 425 29.00 -10.64 9.30
CA TYR A 425 28.26 -11.88 9.41
C TYR A 425 27.14 -12.00 8.36
N ILE A 426 26.37 -10.92 8.15
CA ILE A 426 25.31 -10.91 7.14
C ILE A 426 25.88 -11.03 5.73
N HIS A 427 26.99 -10.33 5.45
CA HIS A 427 27.73 -10.44 4.20
C HIS A 427 28.19 -11.88 3.94
N HIS A 428 28.78 -12.53 4.96
CA HIS A 428 29.16 -13.94 4.89
C HIS A 428 27.97 -14.83 4.55
N LEU A 429 26.85 -14.72 5.28
CA LEU A 429 25.64 -15.51 5.03
C LEU A 429 25.11 -15.34 3.60
N LEU A 430 25.12 -14.12 3.06
CA LEU A 430 24.71 -13.86 1.68
C LEU A 430 25.64 -14.49 0.64
N ASN A 431 26.95 -14.56 0.92
CA ASN A 431 27.94 -15.15 0.02
C ASN A 431 27.94 -16.68 0.04
N VAL A 432 27.62 -17.28 1.18
CA VAL A 432 27.45 -18.73 1.30
C VAL A 432 26.03 -19.19 0.97
N ASN A 433 25.16 -18.28 0.49
CA ASN A 433 23.76 -18.53 0.14
C ASN A 433 22.92 -19.13 1.27
N GLU A 434 23.17 -18.70 2.51
CA GLU A 434 22.42 -19.13 3.69
C GLU A 434 21.10 -18.39 3.83
N LEU A 435 20.00 -19.14 4.01
CA LEU A 435 18.64 -18.59 4.12
C LEU A 435 18.40 -17.76 5.39
N LEU A 436 19.31 -17.81 6.36
CA LEU A 436 19.27 -16.93 7.53
C LEU A 436 19.51 -15.45 7.16
N ALA A 437 20.23 -15.17 6.07
CA ALA A 437 20.48 -13.80 5.63
C ALA A 437 19.18 -13.00 5.37
N PRO A 438 18.26 -13.44 4.48
CA PRO A 438 17.01 -12.72 4.24
C PRO A 438 16.10 -12.64 5.48
N VAL A 439 16.14 -13.61 6.40
CA VAL A 439 15.44 -13.53 7.69
C VAL A 439 15.95 -12.35 8.52
N LEU A 440 17.27 -12.24 8.71
CA LEU A 440 17.89 -11.16 9.48
C LEU A 440 17.68 -9.78 8.83
N LEU A 441 17.73 -9.71 7.50
CA LEU A 441 17.44 -8.49 6.76
C LEU A 441 15.96 -8.08 6.90
N THR A 442 15.03 -9.03 6.81
CA THR A 442 13.60 -8.74 6.97
C THR A 442 13.29 -8.23 8.38
N ILE A 443 13.87 -8.83 9.42
CA ILE A 443 13.76 -8.35 10.81
C ILE A 443 14.21 -6.88 10.91
N HIS A 444 15.36 -6.54 10.32
CA HIS A 444 15.90 -5.18 10.35
C HIS A 444 15.04 -4.21 9.54
N ASN A 445 14.74 -4.53 8.29
CA ASN A 445 14.04 -3.66 7.35
C ASN A 445 12.60 -3.39 7.79
N MET A 446 11.89 -4.40 8.30
CA MET A 446 10.55 -4.22 8.86
C MET A 446 10.58 -3.34 10.11
N HIS A 447 11.51 -3.58 11.04
CA HIS A 447 11.65 -2.73 12.24
C HIS A 447 11.97 -1.28 11.87
N HIS A 448 12.93 -1.06 10.96
CA HIS A 448 13.34 0.26 10.49
C HIS A 448 12.17 1.02 9.86
N TYR A 449 11.38 0.34 9.02
CA TYR A 449 10.24 0.95 8.32
C TYR A 449 9.03 1.19 9.25
N MET A 450 8.79 0.33 10.23
CA MET A 450 7.76 0.55 11.27
C MET A 450 8.09 1.78 12.13
N GLU A 451 9.35 1.92 12.56
CA GLU A 451 9.81 3.10 13.31
C GLU A 451 9.75 4.39 12.46
N PHE A 452 10.02 4.30 11.15
CA PHE A 452 9.79 5.41 10.22
C PHE A 452 8.33 5.87 10.23
N PHE A 453 7.35 4.95 10.15
CA PHE A 453 5.93 5.31 10.21
C PHE A 453 5.51 5.91 11.55
N LYS A 454 6.08 5.44 12.67
CA LYS A 454 5.91 6.11 13.98
C LYS A 454 6.43 7.55 13.92
N LYS A 455 7.61 7.76 13.32
CA LYS A 455 8.18 9.10 13.15
C LYS A 455 7.36 10.02 12.26
N ILE A 456 6.71 9.50 11.21
CA ILE A 456 5.76 10.26 10.39
C ILE A 456 4.65 10.81 11.29
N ARG A 457 4.01 9.94 12.10
CA ARG A 457 2.92 10.33 13.00
C ARG A 457 3.37 11.35 14.05
N GLU A 458 4.54 11.17 14.64
CA GLU A 458 5.14 12.18 15.52
C GLU A 458 5.33 13.52 14.83
N SER A 459 5.89 13.51 13.61
CA SER A 459 6.17 14.73 12.85
C SER A 459 4.90 15.45 12.42
N LEU A 460 3.79 14.73 12.22
CA LEU A 460 2.48 15.33 12.01
C LEU A 460 1.93 16.00 13.29
N LYS A 461 2.14 15.39 14.46
CA LYS A 461 1.76 15.96 15.77
C LYS A 461 2.55 17.25 16.08
N THR A 462 3.84 17.30 15.70
CA THR A 462 4.73 18.44 15.95
C THR A 462 4.86 19.41 14.77
N ASN A 463 4.18 19.16 13.65
CA ASN A 463 4.27 19.94 12.42
C ASN A 463 5.70 20.07 11.84
N THR A 464 6.50 19.01 11.92
CA THR A 464 7.91 18.94 11.47
C THR A 464 8.12 17.93 10.32
N LEU A 465 7.07 17.65 9.54
CA LEU A 465 7.13 16.67 8.44
C LEU A 465 8.15 17.07 7.34
N ASP A 466 8.29 18.37 7.09
CA ASP A 466 9.28 18.88 6.13
C ASP A 466 10.72 18.63 6.58
N ASP A 467 11.00 18.76 7.88
CA ASP A 467 12.33 18.49 8.44
C ASP A 467 12.64 16.99 8.41
N LEU A 468 11.63 16.14 8.67
CA LEU A 468 11.76 14.70 8.45
C LEU A 468 12.11 14.39 6.98
N LYS A 469 11.46 15.06 6.02
CA LYS A 469 11.76 14.89 4.59
C LYS A 469 13.20 15.28 4.26
N LYS A 470 13.68 16.43 4.76
CA LYS A 470 15.08 16.88 4.57
C LYS A 470 16.08 15.88 5.15
N SER A 471 15.81 15.36 6.36
CA SER A 471 16.62 14.32 7.01
C SER A 471 16.74 13.07 6.14
N ILE A 472 15.65 12.62 5.53
CA ILE A 472 15.68 11.43 4.65
C ILE A 472 16.47 11.68 3.37
N LYS A 473 16.45 12.92 2.85
CA LYS A 473 17.26 13.31 1.68
C LYS A 473 18.76 13.44 1.98
N GLY A 474 19.16 13.52 3.25
CA GLY A 474 20.53 13.89 3.63
C GLY A 474 20.83 15.37 3.47
N GLU A 475 19.80 16.19 3.35
CA GLU A 475 19.94 17.64 3.41
C GLU A 475 20.08 18.05 4.88
N THR A 476 21.23 18.60 5.27
CA THR A 476 21.39 19.19 6.60
C THR A 476 20.42 20.36 6.77
N CYS A 477 19.62 20.36 7.83
CA CYS A 477 18.85 21.53 8.22
C CYS A 477 19.82 22.70 8.47
N ASN A 478 19.86 23.67 7.55
CA ASN A 478 20.45 24.96 7.82
C ASN A 478 19.57 25.65 8.88
N SER A 479 19.94 25.48 10.14
CA SER A 479 19.47 26.33 11.22
C SER A 479 20.09 27.71 11.06
N ASN A 480 19.55 28.53 10.15
CA ASN A 480 19.82 29.96 10.18
C ASN A 480 18.95 30.58 11.29
N ARG A 481 19.64 31.01 12.34
CA ARG A 481 19.17 32.01 13.29
C ARG A 481 18.86 33.33 12.60
#